data_AF-R7JEE8-F1
#
_entry.id   AF-R7JEE8-F1
#
_cell.length_a   1.000
_cell.length_b   1.000
_cell.length_c   1.000
_cell.angle_alpha   90.00
_cell.angle_beta   90.00
_cell.angle_gamma   90.00
#
_symmetry.space_group_name_H-M   'P 1'
#
loop_
_entity.id
_entity.type
_entity.pdbx_description
1 polymer ?
#
loop_
_entity_poly.entity_id
_entity_poly.type
_entity_poly.pdbx_seq_one_letter_code
_entity_poly.pdbx_strand_id
1 'polypeptide(L)'
;MQYKDENSLHLRKKLGLLIKNIREQKIGLSGNRLANEYGINDSNLGKIERAEIDCKFVTFWKIAEALGLKPSEFVKLLEEELGDDFKLIDE
;
A
#
# COMPACT_ATOMS: atom_id res chain seq x y z
N MET A 1 -7.21 -16.57 -17.70
CA MET A 1 -7.84 -15.41 -17.00
C MET A 1 -7.60 -15.40 -15.49
N GLN A 2 -7.16 -16.52 -14.90
CA GLN A 2 -6.84 -16.65 -13.46
C GLN A 2 -5.55 -15.93 -13.04
N TYR A 3 -4.52 -15.89 -13.91
CA TYR A 3 -3.24 -15.21 -13.64
C TYR A 3 -3.33 -13.70 -13.38
N LYS A 4 -4.28 -12.99 -14.03
CA LYS A 4 -4.51 -11.55 -13.79
C LYS A 4 -4.91 -11.25 -12.35
N ASP A 5 -5.56 -12.18 -11.67
CA ASP A 5 -5.98 -12.00 -10.28
C ASP A 5 -4.81 -12.26 -9.30
N GLU A 6 -3.90 -13.18 -9.62
CA GLU A 6 -2.77 -13.56 -8.75
C GLU A 6 -1.72 -12.45 -8.65
N ASN A 7 -1.22 -11.91 -9.76
CA ASN A 7 -0.23 -10.82 -9.74
C ASN A 7 -0.82 -9.53 -9.15
N SER A 8 -2.09 -9.24 -9.45
CA SER A 8 -2.82 -8.13 -8.85
C SER A 8 -3.00 -8.31 -7.34
N LEU A 9 -3.30 -9.53 -6.89
CA LEU A 9 -3.38 -9.85 -5.46
C LEU A 9 -2.02 -9.77 -4.77
N HIS A 10 -0.95 -10.22 -5.43
CA HIS A 10 0.41 -10.12 -4.94
C HIS A 10 0.81 -8.66 -4.72
N LEU A 11 0.59 -7.80 -5.72
CA LEU A 11 0.81 -6.36 -5.62
C LEU A 11 0.07 -5.74 -4.43
N ARG A 12 -1.22 -6.04 -4.27
CA ARG A 12 -2.01 -5.53 -3.14
C ARG A 12 -1.50 -6.00 -1.79
N LYS A 13 -1.09 -7.27 -1.67
CA LYS A 13 -0.51 -7.81 -0.43
C LYS A 13 0.79 -7.11 -0.07
N LYS A 14 1.68 -6.89 -1.05
CA LYS A 14 2.94 -6.19 -0.85
C LYS A 14 2.73 -4.72 -0.47
N LEU A 15 1.83 -4.03 -1.17
CA LEU A 15 1.43 -2.67 -0.82
C LEU A 15 0.87 -2.59 0.61
N GLY A 16 -0.10 -3.44 0.94
CA GLY A 16 -0.74 -3.44 2.25
C GLY A 16 0.23 -3.72 3.40
N LEU A 17 1.13 -4.70 3.22
CA LEU A 17 2.17 -5.03 4.19
C LEU A 17 3.18 -3.90 4.35
N LEU A 18 3.62 -3.27 3.26
CA LEU A 18 4.55 -2.15 3.30
C LEU A 18 3.97 -0.96 4.08
N ILE A 19 2.69 -0.62 3.83
CA ILE A 19 1.97 0.43 4.59
C ILE A 19 1.98 0.11 6.07
N LYS A 20 1.56 -1.11 6.43
CA LYS A 20 1.49 -1.55 7.82
C LYS A 20 2.85 -1.51 8.51
N ASN A 21 3.89 -2.00 7.85
CA ASN A 21 5.25 -2.04 8.39
C ASN A 21 5.80 -0.65 8.64
N ILE A 22 5.67 0.28 7.68
CA ILE A 22 6.13 1.67 7.89
C ILE A 22 5.34 2.31 9.03
N ARG A 23 4.01 2.17 9.02
CA ARG A 23 3.13 2.75 10.04
C ARG A 23 3.47 2.25 11.45
N GLU A 24 3.65 0.94 11.64
CA GLU A 24 3.87 0.34 12.96
C GLU A 24 5.33 0.46 13.42
N GLN A 25 6.29 0.22 12.53
CA GLN A 25 7.70 0.09 12.93
C GLN A 25 8.48 1.40 12.82
N LYS A 26 8.15 2.28 11.87
CA LYS A 26 8.87 3.55 11.69
C LYS A 26 8.19 4.71 12.40
N ILE A 27 6.85 4.77 12.36
CA ILE A 27 6.08 5.90 12.89
C ILE A 27 5.47 5.58 14.27
N GLY A 28 5.10 4.32 14.52
CA GLY A 28 4.49 3.89 15.78
C GLY A 28 3.03 4.32 15.93
N LEU A 29 2.30 4.46 14.82
CA LEU A 29 0.89 4.86 14.84
C LEU A 29 -0.06 3.67 14.63
N SER A 30 -1.23 3.72 15.24
CA SER A 30 -2.34 2.83 14.86
C SER A 30 -2.93 3.27 13.51
N GLY A 31 -3.58 2.34 12.80
CA GLY A 31 -4.30 2.65 11.55
C GLY A 31 -5.31 3.78 11.74
N ASN A 32 -6.10 3.74 12.81
CA ASN A 32 -7.09 4.76 13.10
C ASN A 32 -6.46 6.15 13.34
N ARG A 33 -5.31 6.19 14.02
CA ARG A 33 -4.63 7.47 14.28
C ARG A 33 -4.08 8.08 12.99
N LEU A 34 -3.40 7.29 12.17
CA LEU A 34 -2.94 7.74 10.84
C LEU A 34 -4.11 8.20 9.97
N ALA A 35 -5.20 7.42 9.94
CA ALA A 35 -6.35 7.71 9.12
C ALA A 35 -7.03 9.05 9.50
N ASN A 36 -7.21 9.28 10.80
CA ASN A 36 -7.79 10.52 11.31
C ASN A 36 -6.91 11.75 11.04
N GLU A 37 -5.59 11.64 11.24
CA GLU A 37 -4.66 12.77 11.06
C GLU A 37 -4.59 13.25 9.60
N TYR A 38 -4.79 12.35 8.63
CA TYR A 38 -4.61 12.64 7.20
C TYR A 38 -5.90 12.55 6.36
N GLY A 39 -7.06 12.47 7.02
CA GLY A 39 -8.36 12.44 6.32
C GLY A 39 -8.50 11.24 5.38
N ILE A 40 -8.01 10.08 5.81
CA ILE A 40 -8.17 8.78 5.14
C ILE A 40 -9.29 8.06 5.89
N ASN A 41 -10.15 7.33 5.18
CA ASN A 41 -11.14 6.48 5.83
C ASN A 41 -10.42 5.27 6.48
N ASP A 42 -10.55 5.12 7.80
CA ASP A 42 -9.88 4.10 8.61
C ASP A 42 -10.25 2.66 8.19
N SER A 43 -11.53 2.42 7.88
CA SER A 43 -12.00 1.14 7.36
C SER A 43 -11.32 0.79 6.03
N ASN A 44 -11.20 1.76 5.13
CA ASN A 44 -10.51 1.57 3.85
C ASN A 44 -9.02 1.32 4.05
N LEU A 45 -8.35 2.08 4.95
CA LEU A 45 -6.93 1.85 5.25
C LEU A 45 -6.69 0.41 5.72
N GLY A 46 -7.49 -0.07 6.68
CA GLY A 46 -7.36 -1.45 7.17
C GLY A 46 -7.64 -2.50 6.09
N LYS A 47 -8.65 -2.28 5.23
CA LYS A 47 -8.94 -3.17 4.10
C LYS A 47 -7.81 -3.19 3.06
N ILE A 48 -7.18 -2.05 2.80
CA ILE A 48 -6.01 -1.94 1.91
C ILE A 48 -4.82 -2.70 2.52
N GLU A 49 -4.53 -2.50 3.81
CA GLU A 49 -3.45 -3.22 4.51
C GLU A 49 -3.62 -4.74 4.46
N ARG A 50 -4.86 -5.24 4.42
CA ARG A 50 -5.19 -6.67 4.27
C ARG A 50 -5.41 -7.13 2.83
N ALA A 51 -5.19 -6.26 1.84
CA ALA A 51 -5.43 -6.52 0.42
C ALA A 51 -6.88 -6.90 0.06
N GLU A 52 -7.86 -6.53 0.88
CA GLU A 52 -9.29 -6.82 0.67
C GLU A 52 -9.93 -5.92 -0.39
N ILE A 53 -9.36 -4.72 -0.61
CA ILE A 53 -9.81 -3.77 -1.63
C ILE A 53 -8.60 -3.19 -2.38
N ASP A 54 -8.86 -2.64 -3.56
CA ASP A 54 -7.89 -1.85 -4.30
C ASP A 54 -7.62 -0.49 -3.64
N CYS A 55 -6.36 -0.07 -3.66
CA CYS A 55 -5.98 1.28 -3.28
C CYS A 55 -6.15 2.21 -4.49
N LYS A 56 -7.08 3.17 -4.41
CA LYS A 56 -7.23 4.20 -5.43
C LYS A 56 -6.01 5.14 -5.40
N PHE A 57 -5.63 5.67 -6.56
CA PHE A 57 -4.45 6.53 -6.71
C PHE A 57 -4.41 7.72 -5.73
N VAL A 58 -5.52 8.43 -5.53
CA VAL A 58 -5.60 9.55 -4.56
C VAL A 58 -5.38 9.06 -3.13
N THR A 59 -5.92 7.89 -2.76
CA THR A 59 -5.71 7.29 -1.44
C THR A 59 -4.26 6.85 -1.27
N PHE A 60 -3.66 6.23 -2.30
CA PHE A 60 -2.25 5.86 -2.32
C PHE A 60 -1.36 7.08 -2.05
N TRP A 61 -1.64 8.19 -2.73
CA TRP A 61 -0.88 9.43 -2.58
C TRP A 61 -0.97 9.99 -1.16
N LYS A 62 -2.18 10.06 -0.60
CA LYS A 62 -2.39 10.46 0.80
C LYS A 62 -1.66 9.56 1.78
N ILE A 63 -1.66 8.24 1.55
CA ILE A 63 -0.95 7.28 2.40
C ILE A 63 0.56 7.55 2.34
N ALA A 64 1.14 7.76 1.15
CA ALA A 64 2.57 8.08 1.04
C ALA A 64 2.94 9.31 1.87
N GLU A 65 2.18 10.40 1.74
CA GLU A 65 2.41 11.64 2.48
C GLU A 65 2.18 11.46 3.99
N ALA A 66 1.14 10.71 4.38
CA ALA A 66 0.87 10.36 5.78
C ALA A 66 1.98 9.54 6.43
N LEU A 67 2.65 8.71 5.63
CA LEU A 67 3.83 7.95 6.04
C LEU A 67 5.13 8.78 5.99
N GLY A 68 5.06 10.06 5.64
CA GLY A 68 6.22 10.97 5.55
C GLY A 68 7.12 10.72 4.34
N LEU A 69 6.59 10.10 3.28
CA LEU A 69 7.33 9.74 2.07
C LEU A 69 6.81 10.51 0.86
N LYS A 70 7.70 10.80 -0.09
CA LYS A 70 7.23 11.17 -1.43
C LYS A 70 6.61 9.95 -2.11
N PRO A 71 5.55 10.13 -2.91
CA PRO A 71 4.95 9.01 -3.66
C PRO A 71 5.96 8.22 -4.50
N SER A 72 6.95 8.89 -5.11
CA SER A 72 8.00 8.22 -5.88
C SER A 72 8.91 7.34 -5.01
N GLU A 73 9.24 7.78 -3.79
CA GLU A 73 10.01 6.97 -2.83
C GLU A 73 9.19 5.78 -2.36
N PHE A 74 7.89 5.97 -2.15
CA PHE A 74 6.99 4.91 -1.75
C PHE A 74 6.81 3.85 -2.84
N VAL A 75 6.68 4.26 -4.11
CA VAL A 75 6.68 3.33 -5.25
C VAL A 75 8.00 2.57 -5.33
N LYS A 76 9.14 3.25 -5.17
CA LYS A 76 10.46 2.59 -5.20
C LYS A 76 10.58 1.49 -4.14
N LEU A 77 10.17 1.77 -2.91
CA LEU A 77 10.16 0.75 -1.83
C LEU A 77 9.24 -0.43 -2.16
N LEU A 78 8.11 -0.16 -2.81
CA LEU A 78 7.19 -1.22 -3.23
C LEU A 78 7.78 -2.08 -4.35
N GLU A 79 8.48 -1.49 -5.33
CA GLU A 79 9.20 -2.23 -6.37
C GLU A 79 10.30 -3.13 -5.76
N GLU A 80 11.06 -2.62 -4.79
CA GLU A 80 12.05 -3.40 -4.03
C GLU A 80 11.41 -4.60 -3.30
N GLU A 81 10.20 -4.43 -2.74
CA GLU A 81 9.46 -5.51 -2.09
C GLU A 81 8.86 -6.53 -3.05
N LEU A 82 8.59 -6.14 -4.30
CA LEU A 82 8.04 -6.99 -5.36
C LEU A 82 9.12 -7.81 -6.07
N GLY A 83 10.33 -7.25 -6.17
CA GLY A 83 11.46 -7.82 -6.90
C GLY A 83 11.47 -7.43 -8.38
N ASP A 84 12.67 -7.43 -8.98
CA ASP A 84 12.96 -6.88 -10.31
C ASP A 84 12.17 -7.55 -11.45
N ASP A 85 11.77 -8.81 -11.28
CA ASP A 85 11.07 -9.58 -12.31
C ASP A 85 9.54 -9.43 -12.25
N PHE A 86 9.00 -8.68 -11.28
CA PHE A 86 7.55 -8.54 -11.14
C PHE A 86 6.95 -7.75 -12.32
N LYS A 87 5.99 -8.36 -13.01
CA LYS A 87 5.12 -7.69 -13.99
C LYS A 87 3.66 -7.90 -13.63
N LEU A 88 2.87 -6.82 -13.70
CA LEU A 88 1.42 -6.89 -13.50
C LEU A 88 0.68 -7.36 -14.77
N ILE A 89 1.26 -7.10 -15.93
CA ILE A 89 0.71 -7.46 -17.24
C ILE A 89 1.60 -8.56 -17.80
N ASP A 90 0.99 -9.67 -18.19
CA ASP A 90 1.66 -10.74 -18.93
C ASP A 90 1.95 -10.23 -20.37
N GLU A 91 3.21 -10.33 -20.80
CA GLU A 91 3.62 -10.09 -22.21
C GLU A 91 3.22 -11.25 -23.13
#